data_AF-A0A526XN33-F1
#
_entry.id   AF-A0A526XN33-F1
#
_cell.length_a   1.000
_cell.length_b   1.000
_cell.length_c   1.000
_cell.angle_alpha   90.00
_cell.angle_beta   90.00
_cell.angle_gamma   90.00
#
_symmetry.space_group_name_H-M   'P 1'
#
loop_
_entity.id
_entity.type
_entity.pdbx_description
1 polymer ?
#
loop_
_entity_poly.entity_id
_entity_poly.type
_entity_poly.pdbx_seq_one_letter_code
_entity_poly.pdbx_strand_id
1 'polypeptide(L)' 'MYPLVYIARHGQTVWNAESRLQGQADTDLNPLGREQATGNGRRLAEFVDKPEDFDFVASPMRRTRE' A
#
# COMPACT_ATOMS: atom_id res chain seq x y z
N MET A 1 -11.85 6.87 23.51
CA MET A 1 -10.58 6.45 22.89
C MET A 1 -10.92 5.97 21.49
N TYR A 2 -10.29 6.51 20.44
CA TYR A 2 -10.52 6.06 19.07
C TYR A 2 -9.71 4.78 18.79
N PRO A 3 -10.18 3.89 17.89
CA PRO A 3 -9.39 2.74 17.49
C PRO A 3 -8.11 3.19 16.79
N LEU A 4 -7.02 2.46 17.00
CA LEU A 4 -5.77 2.66 16.29
C LEU A 4 -5.91 2.19 14.84
N VAL A 5 -5.52 3.03 13.89
CA VAL A 5 -5.56 2.72 12.45
C VAL A 5 -4.22 3.06 11.83
N TYR A 6 -3.64 2.10 11.13
CA TYR A 6 -2.47 2.31 10.28
C TYR A 6 -2.93 2.49 8.83
N ILE A 7 -2.39 3.49 8.13
CA ILE A 7 -2.71 3.77 6.73
C ILE A 7 -1.43 3.68 5.92
N ALA A 8 -1.43 2.80 4.91
CA ALA A 8 -0.35 2.68 3.94
C ALA A 8 -0.83 3.12 2.55
N ARG A 9 -0.02 3.91 1.86
CA ARG A 9 -0.21 4.20 0.43
C ARG A 9 0.46 3.09 -0.39
N HIS A 10 -0.16 2.70 -1.50
CA HIS A 10 0.47 1.82 -2.47
C HIS A 10 1.80 2.38 -3.01
N GLY A 11 2.65 1.50 -3.52
CA GLY A 11 3.91 1.87 -4.14
C GLY A 11 3.77 2.62 -5.47
N GLN A 12 4.93 2.99 -6.03
CA GLN A 12 5.02 3.66 -7.32
C GLN A 12 4.43 2.82 -8.47
N THR A 13 3.78 3.49 -9.41
CA THR A 13 3.34 2.93 -10.70
C THR A 13 3.94 3.78 -11.81
N VAL A 14 3.90 3.32 -13.06
CA VAL A 14 4.39 4.14 -14.19
C VAL A 14 3.69 5.51 -14.24
N TRP A 15 2.39 5.55 -13.97
CA TRP A 15 1.61 6.79 -14.08
C TRP A 15 1.94 7.82 -13.01
N ASN A 16 2.19 7.41 -11.76
CA ASN A 16 2.55 8.40 -10.73
C ASN A 16 4.00 8.88 -10.90
N ALA A 17 4.90 8.05 -11.47
CA ALA A 17 6.23 8.49 -11.89
C ALA A 17 6.15 9.54 -13.01
N GLU A 18 5.21 9.38 -13.94
CA GLU A 18 4.92 10.34 -15.02
C GLU A 18 4.03 11.53 -14.59
N SER A 19 3.68 11.65 -13.31
CA SER A 19 2.76 12.69 -12.79
C SER A 19 1.38 12.73 -13.49
N ARG A 20 0.88 11.57 -13.91
CA ARG A 20 -0.45 11.41 -14.54
C ARG A 20 -1.54 11.16 -13.51
N LEU A 21 -2.73 11.68 -13.80
CA LEU A 21 -3.94 11.37 -13.03
C LEU A 21 -4.34 9.91 -13.26
N GLN A 22 -4.42 9.11 -12.19
CA GLN A 22 -4.80 7.69 -12.27
C GLN A 22 -6.31 7.46 -12.13
N GLY A 23 -6.95 8.13 -11.17
CA GLY A 23 -8.38 7.90 -10.88
C GLY A 23 -8.69 6.40 -10.68
N GLN A 24 -9.66 5.90 -11.46
CA GLN A 24 -10.07 4.49 -11.47
C GLN A 24 -9.28 3.63 -12.47
N ALA A 25 -8.27 4.19 -13.17
CA ALA A 25 -7.41 3.40 -14.04
C ALA A 25 -6.64 2.37 -13.20
N ASP A 26 -6.79 1.10 -13.54
CA ASP A 26 -6.22 0.00 -12.78
C ASP A 26 -4.80 -0.30 -13.26
N THR A 27 -3.82 0.48 -12.78
CA THR A 27 -2.40 0.34 -13.12
C THR A 27 -1.67 -0.58 -12.14
N ASP A 28 -0.68 -1.33 -12.62
CA ASP A 28 0.18 -2.18 -11.78
C ASP A 28 1.30 -1.37 -11.08
N LEU A 29 1.86 -1.94 -10.01
CA LEU A 29 3.11 -1.42 -9.43
C LEU A 29 4.25 -1.59 -10.45
N ASN A 30 5.13 -0.59 -10.48
CA ASN A 30 6.42 -0.74 -11.16
C ASN A 30 7.43 -1.45 -10.21
N PRO A 31 8.63 -1.82 -10.68
CA PRO A 31 9.62 -2.51 -9.84
C PRO A 31 9.93 -1.76 -8.54
N LEU A 32 10.13 -0.45 -8.61
CA LEU A 32 10.36 0.39 -7.42
C LEU A 32 9.14 0.37 -6.47
N GLY A 33 7.92 0.34 -7.00
CA GLY A 33 6.70 0.26 -6.22
C GLY A 33 6.58 -1.03 -5.42
N ARG A 34 7.04 -2.17 -5.97
CA ARG A 34 7.08 -3.45 -5.24
C ARG A 34 8.09 -3.42 -4.11
N GLU A 35 9.27 -2.82 -4.34
CA GLU A 35 10.28 -2.63 -3.29
C GLU A 35 9.75 -1.72 -2.18
N GLN A 36 9.05 -0.64 -2.53
CA GLN A 36 8.38 0.25 -1.58
C GLN A 36 7.30 -0.48 -0.77
N ALA A 37 6.45 -1.29 -1.41
CA ALA A 37 5.44 -2.09 -0.73
C ALA A 37 6.08 -3.08 0.28
N THR A 38 7.16 -3.76 -0.13
CA THR A 38 7.94 -4.63 0.75
C THR A 38 8.53 -3.85 1.93
N GLY A 39 9.09 -2.66 1.67
CA GLY A 39 9.62 -1.77 2.70
C GLY A 39 8.55 -1.33 3.72
N ASN A 40 7.36 -0.96 3.23
CA ASN A 40 6.23 -0.60 4.09
C ASN A 40 5.82 -1.78 4.99
N GLY A 41 5.76 -3.00 4.45
CA GLY A 41 5.44 -4.20 5.23
C GLY A 41 6.45 -4.47 6.34
N ARG A 42 7.75 -4.36 6.04
CA ARG A 42 8.82 -4.47 7.03
C ARG A 42 8.69 -3.43 8.14
N ARG A 43 8.44 -2.17 7.77
CA ARG A 43 8.28 -1.07 8.73
C ARG A 43 7.03 -1.25 9.61
N LEU A 44 5.92 -1.71 9.02
CA LEU A 44 4.69 -1.98 9.77
C LEU A 44 4.88 -3.08 10.81
N ALA A 45 5.65 -4.12 10.48
CA ALA A 45 5.96 -5.21 11.41
C ALA A 45 6.71 -4.76 12.66
N GLU A 46 7.39 -3.60 12.63
CA GLU A 46 8.03 -3.02 13.81
C GLU A 46 7.03 -2.32 14.77
N PHE A 47 5.79 -2.09 14.33
CA PHE A 47 4.75 -1.40 15.10
C PHE A 47 3.57 -2.29 15.49
N VAL A 48 3.48 -3.50 14.91
CA VAL A 48 2.36 -4.41 15.06
C VAL A 48 2.84 -5.70 15.71
N ASP A 49 2.62 -5.80 17.02
CA ASP A 49 3.00 -6.99 17.80
C ASP A 49 2.10 -8.20 17.51
N LYS A 50 0.81 -7.96 17.25
CA LYS A 50 -0.21 -8.99 16.97
C LYS A 50 -1.01 -8.65 15.71
N PRO A 51 -0.52 -9.03 14.52
CA PRO A 51 -1.20 -8.73 13.26
C PRO A 51 -2.63 -9.28 13.18
N GLU A 52 -2.91 -10.38 13.86
CA GLU A 52 -4.24 -11.00 13.94
C GLU A 52 -5.31 -10.15 14.64
N ASP A 53 -4.90 -9.13 15.41
CA ASP A 53 -5.82 -8.20 16.06
C ASP A 53 -6.31 -7.10 15.10
N PHE A 54 -5.82 -7.07 13.86
CA PHE A 54 -6.15 -6.05 12.86
C PHE A 54 -6.87 -6.62 11.64
N ASP A 55 -7.85 -5.87 11.14
CA ASP A 55 -8.42 -6.08 9.81
C ASP A 55 -7.49 -5.50 8.73
N PHE A 56 -7.17 -6.31 7.72
CA PHE A 56 -6.41 -5.87 6.55
C PHE A 56 -7.36 -5.49 5.42
N VAL A 57 -7.58 -4.19 5.24
CA VAL A 57 -8.47 -3.64 4.21
C VAL A 57 -7.67 -2.94 3.12
N ALA A 58 -7.94 -3.30 1.87
CA ALA A 58 -7.32 -2.69 0.70
C ALA A 58 -8.36 -2.31 -0.36
N SER A 59 -8.05 -1.27 -1.14
CA SER A 59 -8.81 -0.93 -2.36
C SER A 59 -8.82 -2.12 -3.34
N PRO A 60 -9.85 -2.27 -4.18
CA PRO A 60 -9.90 -3.36 -5.15
C PRO A 60 -8.89 -3.26 -6.29
N MET A 61 -8.14 -2.15 -6.40
CA MET A 61 -7.19 -1.90 -7.48
C MET A 61 -5.95 -2.80 -7.37
N ARG A 62 -5.38 -3.20 -8.51
CA ARG A 62 -4.19 -4.06 -8.58
C ARG A 62 -3.00 -3.47 -7.83
N ARG A 63 -2.73 -2.17 -8.02
CA ARG A 63 -1.66 -1.44 -7.28
C ARG A 63 -1.77 -1.50 -5.76
N THR A 64 -2.93 -1.82 -5.19
CA THR A 64 -3.11 -1.95 -3.73
C THR A 64 -3.23 -3.38 -3.23
N ARG A 65 -3.35 -4.37 -4.14
CA ARG A 65 -3.55 -5.79 -3.81
C ARG A 65 -2.30 -6.65 -3.95
N GLU A 66 -1.35 -6.17 -4.75
CA GLU A 66 -0.01 -6.76 -4.89
C GLU A 66 0.84 -6.49 -3.64
#